data_AF-A0A3T0E7N5-F1
#
_entry.id   AF-A0A3T0E7N5-F1
#
_cell.length_a   1.000
_cell.length_b   1.000
_cell.length_c   1.000
_cell.angle_alpha   90.00
_cell.angle_beta   90.00
_cell.angle_gamma   90.00
#
_symmetry.space_group_name_H-M   'P 1'
#
loop_
_entity.id
_entity.type
_entity.pdbx_description
1 polymer ?
#
loop_
_entity_poly.entity_id
_entity_poly.type
_entity_poly.pdbx_seq_one_letter_code
_entity_poly.pdbx_strand_id
1 'polypeptide(L)'
;MFWPLDRAVPSAVAIRSFSMKTLFASGAALLASLAAGAPALADCFAIPGEAGVQPTVIEGFTVREATARPGPLQLPPLPDGTGAILCDRETVVPDRNDFKVLLAGLPLMIRAGTPDEPTVLSIGIEDGDYAISVMMGSLTDQERTAIISAVESFDDGIDEMERWMEQNPQ
;
A
#
# COMPACT_ATOMS: atom_id res chain seq x y z
N MET A 1 -33.75 46.39 -10.54
CA MET A 1 -34.13 44.97 -10.77
C MET A 1 -34.18 44.30 -9.42
N PHE A 2 -35.39 44.15 -8.90
CA PHE A 2 -35.67 43.56 -7.59
C PHE A 2 -35.88 42.05 -7.76
N TRP A 3 -35.12 41.25 -7.04
CA TRP A 3 -35.37 39.82 -6.86
C TRP A 3 -36.41 39.63 -5.74
N PRO A 4 -37.48 38.83 -5.93
CA PRO A 4 -38.33 38.43 -4.83
C PRO A 4 -37.77 37.18 -4.14
N LEU A 5 -37.66 37.30 -2.81
CA LEU A 5 -37.59 36.21 -1.85
C LEU A 5 -38.90 35.42 -1.86
N ASP A 6 -38.86 34.11 -2.06
CA ASP A 6 -39.98 33.24 -1.70
C ASP A 6 -39.52 31.93 -1.05
N ARG A 7 -39.74 31.91 0.26
CA ARG A 7 -40.35 30.88 1.11
C ARG A 7 -39.75 29.47 1.22
N ALA A 8 -39.46 29.18 2.49
CA ALA A 8 -39.22 27.91 3.13
C ALA A 8 -40.33 26.86 2.93
N VAL A 9 -39.92 25.59 2.95
CA VAL A 9 -40.77 24.44 3.28
C VAL A 9 -40.02 23.59 4.32
N PRO A 10 -40.55 23.41 5.54
CA PRO A 10 -40.08 22.38 6.44
C PRO A 10 -40.90 21.11 6.22
N SER A 11 -40.24 19.96 6.16
CA SER A 11 -40.90 18.67 6.38
C SER A 11 -39.93 17.75 7.09
N ALA A 12 -39.91 17.92 8.42
CA ALA A 12 -39.39 16.94 9.34
C ALA A 12 -40.37 15.74 9.35
N VAL A 13 -39.90 14.58 8.92
CA VAL A 13 -40.60 13.31 9.11
C VAL A 13 -39.97 12.62 10.31
N ALA A 14 -40.69 12.65 11.42
CA ALA A 14 -40.41 11.84 12.60
C ALA A 14 -40.90 10.40 12.34
N ILE A 15 -40.00 9.42 12.34
CA ILE A 15 -40.36 8.01 12.39
C ILE A 15 -39.99 7.46 13.76
N ARG A 16 -41.00 6.79 14.34
CA ARG A 16 -41.12 6.38 15.72
C ARG A 16 -40.11 5.32 16.14
N SER A 17 -39.60 5.46 17.35
CA SER A 17 -38.93 4.41 18.12
C SER A 17 -39.84 3.18 18.26
N PHE A 18 -39.38 2.03 17.77
CA PHE A 18 -39.89 0.73 18.18
C PHE A 18 -39.02 0.19 19.31
N SER A 19 -39.61 0.13 20.51
CA SER A 19 -39.10 -0.68 21.63
C SER A 19 -39.61 -2.10 21.45
N MET A 20 -38.74 -3.06 21.18
CA MET A 20 -39.07 -4.49 21.24
C MET A 20 -38.19 -5.16 22.29
N LYS A 21 -38.83 -5.51 23.42
CA LYS A 21 -38.25 -6.30 24.50
C LYS A 21 -38.06 -7.75 24.05
N THR A 22 -36.81 -8.18 24.08
CA THR A 22 -36.29 -9.45 24.62
C THR A 22 -37.02 -10.76 24.28
N LEU A 23 -36.35 -11.63 23.51
CA LEU A 23 -36.30 -13.07 23.78
C LEU A 23 -34.90 -13.61 23.43
N PHE A 24 -34.24 -14.19 24.42
CA PHE A 24 -33.06 -15.05 24.27
C PHE A 24 -33.48 -16.37 23.63
N ALA A 25 -32.78 -16.82 22.59
CA ALA A 25 -32.75 -18.21 22.18
C ALA A 25 -31.37 -18.55 21.61
N SER A 26 -30.61 -19.32 22.39
CA SER A 26 -29.32 -19.91 22.03
C SER A 26 -29.46 -20.81 20.81
N GLY A 27 -28.69 -20.52 19.77
CA GLY A 27 -28.51 -21.39 18.61
C GLY A 27 -27.09 -21.20 18.08
N ALA A 28 -26.12 -21.85 18.73
CA ALA A 28 -24.75 -21.92 18.25
C ALA A 28 -24.70 -22.83 17.01
N ALA A 29 -24.89 -22.24 15.83
CA ALA A 29 -24.56 -22.87 14.56
C ALA A 29 -23.15 -22.41 14.15
N LEU A 30 -22.18 -23.29 14.39
CA LEU A 30 -20.81 -23.20 13.89
C LEU A 30 -20.84 -23.27 12.36
N LEU A 31 -20.92 -22.12 11.70
CA LEU A 31 -20.53 -21.99 10.29
C LEU A 31 -19.02 -21.74 10.27
N ALA A 32 -18.26 -22.82 10.35
CA ALA A 32 -16.86 -22.84 9.92
C ALA A 32 -16.85 -22.72 8.39
N SER A 33 -17.01 -21.50 7.90
CA SER A 33 -16.74 -21.19 6.50
C SER A 33 -15.25 -21.44 6.26
N LEU A 34 -14.94 -22.50 5.52
CA LEU A 34 -13.65 -22.67 4.87
C LEU A 34 -13.44 -21.44 3.99
N ALA A 35 -12.67 -20.47 4.49
CA ALA A 35 -11.96 -19.53 3.66
C ALA A 35 -10.96 -20.36 2.85
N ALA A 36 -11.42 -20.92 1.73
CA ALA A 36 -10.56 -21.34 0.66
C ALA A 36 -9.78 -20.09 0.26
N GLY A 37 -8.53 -20.02 0.74
CA GLY A 37 -7.62 -18.94 0.39
C GLY A 37 -7.58 -18.86 -1.12
N ALA A 38 -8.08 -17.75 -1.66
CA ALA A 38 -7.69 -17.35 -3.00
C ALA A 38 -6.16 -17.40 -3.03
N PRO A 39 -5.54 -17.95 -4.09
CA PRO A 39 -4.10 -17.87 -4.20
C PRO A 39 -3.73 -16.40 -4.04
N ALA A 40 -2.92 -16.08 -3.02
CA ALA A 40 -2.29 -14.78 -2.94
C ALA A 40 -1.58 -14.61 -4.28
N LEU A 41 -2.13 -13.72 -5.12
CA LEU A 41 -1.51 -13.38 -6.39
C LEU A 41 -0.09 -12.94 -6.03
N ALA A 42 0.92 -13.37 -6.80
CA ALA A 42 2.27 -12.96 -6.52
C ALA A 42 2.32 -11.42 -6.54
N ASP A 43 2.54 -10.82 -5.37
CA ASP A 43 2.38 -9.38 -5.21
C ASP A 43 3.56 -8.61 -5.79
N CYS A 44 4.69 -9.26 -6.10
CA CYS A 44 5.90 -8.56 -6.53
C CYS A 44 6.73 -9.29 -7.60
N PHE A 45 7.40 -8.49 -8.43
CA PHE A 45 8.21 -8.87 -9.58
C PHE A 45 9.58 -8.20 -9.51
N ALA A 46 10.62 -8.92 -9.91
CA ALA A 46 11.92 -8.34 -10.25
C ALA A 46 11.86 -7.75 -11.67
N ILE A 47 12.11 -6.45 -11.78
CA ILE A 47 12.15 -5.73 -13.04
C ILE A 47 13.61 -5.64 -13.51
N PRO A 48 13.97 -6.18 -14.68
CA PRO A 48 15.30 -6.02 -15.25
C PRO A 48 15.62 -4.54 -15.51
N GLY A 49 16.87 -4.12 -15.32
CA GLY A 49 17.31 -2.77 -15.67
C GLY A 49 17.40 -2.54 -17.19
N GLU A 50 17.42 -3.61 -17.99
CA GLU A 50 17.42 -3.55 -19.45
C GLU A 50 15.98 -3.48 -19.99
N ALA A 51 15.72 -2.49 -20.85
CA ALA A 51 14.41 -2.31 -21.47
C ALA A 51 14.06 -3.47 -22.41
N GLY A 52 12.80 -3.91 -22.37
CA GLY A 52 12.28 -4.97 -23.24
C GLY A 52 12.48 -6.39 -22.71
N VAL A 53 13.12 -6.57 -21.55
CA VAL A 53 13.20 -7.85 -20.85
C VAL A 53 11.98 -8.02 -19.95
N GLN A 54 11.43 -9.24 -19.90
CA GLN A 54 10.21 -9.52 -19.14
C GLN A 54 10.46 -9.52 -17.63
N PRO A 55 9.53 -8.93 -16.83
CA PRO A 55 9.52 -9.08 -15.37
C PRO A 55 9.51 -10.54 -14.92
N THR A 56 10.22 -10.84 -13.84
CA THR A 56 10.23 -12.18 -13.23
C THR A 56 9.51 -12.14 -11.88
N VAL A 57 8.61 -13.09 -11.62
CA VAL A 57 7.93 -13.22 -10.33
C VAL A 57 8.94 -13.53 -9.22
N ILE A 58 8.81 -12.87 -8.06
CA ILE A 58 9.62 -13.19 -6.88
C ILE A 58 8.87 -14.22 -6.04
N GLU A 59 9.07 -15.50 -6.37
CA GLU A 59 8.36 -16.62 -5.73
C GLU A 59 8.61 -16.68 -4.21
N GLY A 60 7.52 -16.82 -3.45
CA GLY A 60 7.57 -17.00 -1.99
C GLY A 60 8.02 -15.76 -1.20
N PHE A 61 8.00 -14.57 -1.80
CA PHE A 61 8.42 -13.33 -1.15
C PHE A 61 7.36 -12.23 -1.28
N THR A 62 6.89 -11.75 -0.15
CA THR A 62 5.98 -10.61 -0.06
C THR A 62 6.76 -9.42 0.49
N VAL A 63 6.99 -8.38 -0.31
CA VAL A 63 7.74 -7.19 0.13
C VAL A 63 7.14 -6.60 1.41
N ARG A 64 5.81 -6.43 1.47
CA ARG A 64 5.11 -5.89 2.63
C ARG A 64 5.37 -6.67 3.92
N GLU A 65 5.29 -7.99 3.86
CA GLU A 65 5.54 -8.83 5.04
C GLU A 65 7.03 -8.81 5.42
N ALA A 66 7.90 -8.83 4.41
CA ALA A 66 9.34 -8.84 4.61
C ALA A 66 9.85 -7.53 5.23
N THR A 67 9.35 -6.38 4.78
CA THR A 67 9.72 -5.05 5.29
C THR A 67 9.14 -4.77 6.67
N ALA A 68 7.98 -5.36 7.01
CA ALA A 68 7.39 -5.27 8.35
C ALA A 68 8.21 -5.97 9.45
N ARG A 69 9.09 -6.91 9.11
CA ARG A 69 9.96 -7.56 10.09
C ARG A 69 10.99 -6.57 10.65
N PRO A 70 11.33 -6.62 11.95
CA PRO A 70 12.39 -5.77 12.52
C PRO A 70 13.74 -5.97 11.83
N GLY A 71 14.55 -4.90 11.81
CA GLY A 71 15.88 -4.90 11.21
C GLY A 71 15.91 -4.72 9.68
N PRO A 72 17.11 -4.89 9.07
CA PRO A 72 17.31 -4.75 7.63
C PRO A 72 16.48 -5.74 6.81
N LEU A 73 16.08 -5.32 5.60
CA LEU A 73 15.38 -6.18 4.67
C LEU A 73 16.31 -7.29 4.16
N GLN A 74 15.88 -8.54 4.33
CA GLN A 74 16.51 -9.69 3.70
C GLN A 74 15.75 -10.04 2.42
N LEU A 75 16.34 -9.66 1.28
CA LEU A 75 15.82 -10.01 -0.04
C LEU A 75 16.15 -11.48 -0.36
N PRO A 76 15.26 -12.18 -1.09
CA PRO A 76 15.61 -13.47 -1.67
C PRO A 76 16.64 -13.26 -2.79
N PRO A 77 17.29 -14.33 -3.28
CA PRO A 77 18.08 -14.25 -4.50
C PRO A 77 17.25 -13.65 -5.64
N LEU A 78 17.73 -12.55 -6.22
CA LEU A 78 17.10 -11.90 -7.37
C LEU A 78 17.85 -12.27 -8.66
N PRO A 79 17.17 -12.27 -9.83
CA PRO A 79 17.84 -12.43 -11.10
C PRO A 79 18.93 -11.37 -11.32
N ASP A 80 20.02 -11.76 -11.99
CA ASP A 80 21.09 -10.83 -12.35
C ASP A 80 20.53 -9.67 -13.20
N GLY A 81 21.00 -8.45 -12.93
CA GLY A 81 20.56 -7.25 -13.64
C GLY A 81 19.16 -6.76 -13.21
N THR A 82 18.62 -7.24 -12.09
CA THR A 82 17.42 -6.64 -11.49
C THR A 82 17.69 -5.17 -11.18
N GLY A 83 16.89 -4.29 -11.78
CA GLY A 83 16.98 -2.83 -11.65
C GLY A 83 15.91 -2.22 -10.76
N ALA A 84 14.82 -2.94 -10.45
CA ALA A 84 13.78 -2.51 -9.51
C ALA A 84 12.93 -3.69 -9.03
N ILE A 85 12.15 -3.49 -7.96
CA ILE A 85 11.09 -4.40 -7.53
C ILE A 85 9.74 -3.72 -7.81
N LEU A 86 8.87 -4.35 -8.60
CA LEU A 86 7.51 -3.88 -8.85
C LEU A 86 6.53 -4.69 -8.02
N CYS A 87 5.70 -4.03 -7.22
CA CYS A 87 4.64 -4.69 -6.48
C CYS A 87 3.24 -4.23 -6.91
N ASP A 88 2.34 -5.19 -7.10
CA ASP A 88 0.91 -4.97 -7.26
C ASP A 88 0.27 -4.75 -5.89
N ARG A 89 -0.47 -3.64 -5.75
CA ARG A 89 -1.11 -3.23 -4.49
C ARG A 89 -2.47 -2.59 -4.73
N GLU A 90 -3.25 -2.49 -3.67
CA GLU A 90 -4.55 -1.79 -3.67
C GLU A 90 -4.39 -0.26 -3.77
N THR A 91 -3.23 0.29 -3.39
CA THR A 91 -2.92 1.71 -3.40
C THR A 91 -1.48 1.95 -3.86
N VAL A 92 -1.24 3.09 -4.51
CA VAL A 92 0.11 3.56 -4.87
C VAL A 92 0.87 4.19 -3.71
N VAL A 93 0.23 4.42 -2.57
CA VAL A 93 0.89 4.97 -1.37
C VAL A 93 1.83 3.91 -0.78
N PRO A 94 3.12 4.22 -0.57
CA PRO A 94 4.05 3.28 0.04
C PRO A 94 3.69 3.02 1.51
N ASP A 95 3.97 1.80 1.96
CA ASP A 95 3.86 1.44 3.37
C ASP A 95 5.06 2.01 4.15
N ARG A 96 4.87 2.28 5.44
CA ARG A 96 5.90 2.90 6.30
C ARG A 96 7.29 2.25 6.20
N ASN A 97 7.37 0.93 6.01
CA ASN A 97 8.63 0.19 5.99
C ASN A 97 9.21 -0.03 4.59
N ASP A 98 8.60 0.50 3.54
CA ASP A 98 9.07 0.32 2.17
C ASP A 98 10.44 0.95 1.90
N PHE A 99 10.88 1.90 2.73
CA PHE A 99 12.24 2.46 2.70
C PHE A 99 13.33 1.38 2.74
N LYS A 100 13.05 0.22 3.36
CA LYS A 100 14.04 -0.86 3.44
C LYS A 100 14.36 -1.49 2.08
N VAL A 101 13.45 -1.39 1.10
CA VAL A 101 13.74 -1.78 -0.29
C VAL A 101 14.76 -0.82 -0.90
N LEU A 102 14.59 0.48 -0.64
CA LEU A 102 15.49 1.53 -1.12
C LEU A 102 16.89 1.39 -0.51
N LEU A 103 16.96 1.08 0.79
CA LEU A 103 18.22 0.81 1.49
C LEU A 103 18.89 -0.49 1.03
N ALA A 104 18.13 -1.42 0.45
CA ALA A 104 18.68 -2.60 -0.23
C ALA A 104 19.24 -2.27 -1.64
N GLY A 105 19.23 -1.00 -2.04
CA GLY A 105 19.80 -0.50 -3.29
C GLY A 105 18.91 -0.67 -4.52
N LEU A 106 17.61 -0.92 -4.32
CA LEU A 106 16.65 -1.12 -5.41
C LEU A 106 15.52 -0.08 -5.32
N PRO A 107 15.14 0.56 -6.43
CA PRO A 107 13.88 1.28 -6.53
C PRO A 107 12.69 0.36 -6.27
N LEU A 108 11.69 0.89 -5.57
CA LEU A 108 10.39 0.24 -5.40
C LEU A 108 9.40 0.87 -6.38
N MET A 109 8.83 0.04 -7.25
CA MET A 109 7.69 0.39 -8.06
C MET A 109 6.41 -0.17 -7.44
N ILE A 110 5.34 0.63 -7.40
CA ILE A 110 4.03 0.21 -6.91
C ILE A 110 3.02 0.42 -8.03
N ARG A 111 2.37 -0.67 -8.46
CA ARG A 111 1.27 -0.62 -9.41
C ARG A 111 -0.04 -0.84 -8.65
N ALA A 112 -0.99 0.06 -8.85
CA ALA A 112 -2.33 -0.04 -8.31
C ALA A 112 -3.37 0.41 -9.35
N GLY A 113 -4.65 0.27 -9.01
CA GLY A 113 -5.76 0.55 -9.92
C GLY A 113 -6.24 -0.72 -10.64
N THR A 114 -6.94 -0.54 -11.75
CA THR A 114 -7.47 -1.65 -12.55
C THR A 114 -6.48 -2.02 -13.66
N PRO A 115 -6.58 -3.21 -14.26
CA PRO A 115 -5.75 -3.57 -15.42
C PRO A 115 -5.89 -2.62 -16.61
N ASP A 116 -7.05 -1.97 -16.77
CA ASP A 116 -7.34 -1.03 -17.86
C ASP A 116 -6.86 0.40 -17.57
N GLU A 117 -6.78 0.76 -16.28
CA GLU A 117 -6.35 2.09 -15.82
C GLU A 117 -5.35 1.97 -14.65
N PRO A 118 -4.15 1.43 -14.88
CA PRO A 118 -3.15 1.29 -13.84
C PRO A 118 -2.41 2.61 -13.58
N THR A 119 -2.09 2.87 -12.31
CA THR A 119 -1.10 3.87 -11.91
C THR A 119 0.15 3.15 -11.43
N VAL A 120 1.32 3.55 -11.94
CA VAL A 120 2.61 3.01 -11.52
C VAL A 120 3.47 4.13 -10.94
N LEU A 121 3.72 4.05 -9.64
CA LEU A 121 4.66 4.92 -8.92
C LEU A 121 6.02 4.24 -8.86
N SER A 122 7.10 4.98 -9.03
CA SER A 122 8.47 4.54 -8.74
C SER A 122 9.04 5.43 -7.64
N ILE A 123 9.65 4.81 -6.63
CA ILE A 123 10.36 5.46 -5.54
C ILE A 123 11.78 4.93 -5.54
N GLY A 124 12.76 5.83 -5.54
CA GLY A 124 14.18 5.51 -5.54
C GLY A 124 14.97 6.46 -4.65
N ILE A 125 16.29 6.28 -4.64
CA ILE A 125 17.24 7.25 -4.08
C ILE A 125 18.08 7.78 -5.24
N GLU A 126 18.05 9.09 -5.45
CA GLU A 126 18.85 9.80 -6.46
C GLU A 126 19.64 10.91 -5.75
N ASP A 127 20.96 10.94 -5.94
CA ASP A 127 21.87 11.91 -5.30
C ASP A 127 21.76 12.01 -3.76
N GLY A 128 21.26 10.94 -3.12
CA GLY A 128 21.06 10.87 -1.66
C GLY A 128 19.66 11.27 -1.19
N ASP A 129 18.80 11.76 -2.08
CA ASP A 129 17.43 12.16 -1.79
C ASP A 129 16.42 11.14 -2.31
N TYR A 130 15.23 11.07 -1.71
CA TYR A 130 14.13 10.26 -2.23
C TYR A 130 13.59 10.87 -3.53
N ALA A 131 13.64 10.09 -4.61
CA ALA A 131 13.07 10.45 -5.90
C ALA A 131 11.73 9.74 -6.11
N ILE A 132 10.69 10.49 -6.48
CA ILE A 132 9.34 9.97 -6.72
C ILE A 132 8.94 10.29 -8.15
N SER A 133 8.64 9.26 -8.95
CA SER A 133 8.22 9.41 -10.34
C SER A 133 6.95 8.62 -10.62
N VAL A 134 5.99 9.22 -11.34
CA VAL A 134 4.83 8.51 -11.87
C VAL A 134 5.17 8.02 -13.28
N MET A 135 5.30 6.71 -13.45
CA MET A 135 5.68 6.10 -14.72
C MET A 135 4.49 5.90 -15.66
N MET A 136 3.31 5.68 -15.09
CA MET A 136 2.06 5.43 -15.82
C MET A 136 0.87 5.89 -14.97
N GLY A 137 -0.19 6.35 -15.63
CA GLY A 137 -1.41 6.83 -14.97
C GLY A 137 -1.25 8.24 -14.41
N SER A 138 -2.04 8.54 -13.37
CA SER A 138 -2.05 9.85 -12.72
C SER A 138 -2.37 9.70 -11.23
N LEU A 139 -1.87 10.64 -10.42
CA LEU A 139 -2.19 10.72 -9.00
C LEU A 139 -3.30 11.75 -8.76
N THR A 140 -4.22 11.42 -7.87
CA THR A 140 -5.11 12.39 -7.23
C THR A 140 -4.34 13.27 -6.24
N ASP A 141 -4.90 14.43 -5.87
CA ASP A 141 -4.29 15.30 -4.85
C ASP A 141 -4.18 14.62 -3.48
N GLN A 142 -5.14 13.74 -3.16
CA GLN A 142 -5.14 12.95 -1.94
C GLN A 142 -3.99 11.95 -1.94
N GLU A 143 -3.80 11.19 -3.04
CA GLU A 143 -2.69 10.25 -3.17
C GLU A 143 -1.35 10.97 -3.14
N ARG A 144 -1.21 12.11 -3.83
CA ARG A 144 0.01 12.92 -3.79
C ARG A 144 0.38 13.31 -2.37
N THR A 145 -0.60 13.83 -1.62
CA THR A 145 -0.41 14.21 -0.21
C THR A 145 -0.03 13.01 0.65
N ALA A 146 -0.70 11.86 0.46
CA ALA A 146 -0.42 10.64 1.19
C ALA A 146 0.97 10.06 0.87
N ILE A 147 1.39 10.09 -0.39
CA ILE A 147 2.73 9.64 -0.82
C ILE A 147 3.81 10.50 -0.18
N ILE A 148 3.66 11.83 -0.22
CA ILE A 148 4.62 12.75 0.41
C ILE A 148 4.72 12.46 1.91
N SER A 149 3.58 12.40 2.61
CA SER A 149 3.55 12.09 4.03
C SER A 149 4.15 10.73 4.37
N ALA A 150 3.96 9.72 3.51
CA ALA A 150 4.53 8.39 3.72
C ALA A 150 6.06 8.40 3.54
N VAL A 151 6.58 9.07 2.51
CA VAL A 151 8.01 9.19 2.25
C VAL A 151 8.71 10.04 3.33
N GLU A 152 8.09 11.13 3.79
CA GLU A 152 8.60 11.91 4.92
C GLU A 152 8.68 11.08 6.21
N SER A 153 7.82 10.07 6.37
CA SER A 153 7.86 9.16 7.53
C SER A 153 8.94 8.07 7.44
N PHE A 154 9.66 7.96 6.32
CA PHE A 154 10.73 6.98 6.16
C PHE A 154 11.88 7.23 7.12
N ASP A 155 12.20 8.49 7.43
CA ASP A 155 13.28 8.84 8.35
C ASP A 155 13.00 8.30 9.76
N ASP A 156 11.75 8.39 10.25
CA ASP A 156 11.34 7.78 11.52
C ASP A 156 11.51 6.24 11.49
N GLY A 157 11.26 5.62 10.33
CA GLY A 157 11.47 4.19 10.12
C GLY A 157 12.94 3.79 10.11
N ILE A 158 13.80 4.62 9.52
CA ILE A 158 15.25 4.45 9.50
C ILE A 158 15.80 4.55 10.91
N ASP A 159 15.44 5.58 11.67
CA ASP A 159 15.87 5.75 13.07
C ASP A 159 15.47 4.55 13.95
N GLU A 160 14.28 3.98 13.71
CA GLU A 160 13.84 2.78 14.39
C GLU A 160 14.67 1.54 14.00
N MET A 161 14.98 1.39 12.72
CA MET A 161 15.82 0.30 12.23
C MET A 161 17.25 0.41 12.76
N GLU A 162 17.86 1.60 12.74
CA GLU A 162 19.20 1.83 13.27
C GLU A 162 19.27 1.50 14.76
N ARG A 163 18.30 1.98 15.55
CA ARG A 163 18.18 1.63 16.97
C ARG A 163 18.05 0.13 17.19
N TRP A 164 17.31 -0.58 16.33
CA TRP A 164 17.23 -2.04 16.38
C TRP A 164 18.60 -2.67 16.11
N MET A 165 19.36 -2.16 15.13
CA MET A 165 20.69 -2.69 14.79
C MET A 165 21.69 -2.47 15.93
N GLU A 166 21.65 -1.33 16.62
CA GLU A 166 22.49 -1.08 17.81
C GLU A 166 22.20 -2.07 18.95
N GLN A 167 20.93 -2.45 19.11
CA GLN A 167 20.50 -3.41 20.13
C GLN A 167 20.72 -4.88 19.74
N ASN A 168 20.90 -5.16 18.46
CA ASN A 168 21.03 -6.50 17.89
C ASN A 168 22.29 -6.58 17.00
N PRO A 169 23.49 -6.45 17.58
CA PRO A 169 24.73 -6.52 16.81
C PRO A 169 24.84 -7.87 16.11
N GLN A 170 25.23 -7.82 14.82
CA GLN A 170 25.38 -8.99 13.95
C GLN A 170 26.75 -9.65 14.10
#